data_AF-A0A4W5NY88-F1
#
_entry.id   AF-A0A4W5NY88-F1
#
_cell.length_a   1.000
_cell.length_b   1.000
_cell.length_c   1.000
_cell.angle_alpha   90.00
_cell.angle_beta   90.00
_cell.angle_gamma   90.00
#
_symmetry.space_group_name_H-M   'P 1'
#
loop_
_entity.id
_entity.type
_entity.pdbx_description
1 polymer ?
#
loop_
_entity_poly.entity_id
_entity_poly.type
_entity_poly.pdbx_seq_one_letter_code
_entity_poly.pdbx_strand_id
1 'polypeptide(L)'
;MSLLPHLNANEDETSYYADKTWVQCESPRCLKWRLVPKGDEADHGKSWHCHMNPDPLFNHCSIPQGPFPNNSQFKEHDLEVVHSLLPVGSLVLVKACRWPWWPAILSPDPNVEEYVRLDSEGYVEHYHVEFLGKPHSRYWAAAKHVQLYHTSFTIPKYRNLRGAMRMSYEVAMEEAAKVREMGCEERLQISHFQPQESEPDD
;
A
#
# COMPACT_ATOMS: atom_id res chain seq x y z
N MET A 1 3.82 28.28 -3.96
CA MET A 1 5.17 28.02 -3.41
C MET A 1 5.75 26.89 -4.24
N SER A 2 6.91 27.09 -4.88
CA SER A 2 7.54 26.07 -5.74
C SER A 2 7.84 24.81 -4.93
N LEU A 3 7.62 23.65 -5.56
CA LEU A 3 7.77 22.32 -4.94
C LEU A 3 9.23 21.90 -4.82
N LEU A 4 10.15 22.61 -5.47
CA LEU A 4 11.55 22.23 -5.60
C LEU A 4 12.45 23.46 -5.48
N PRO A 5 13.26 23.62 -4.42
CA PRO A 5 14.13 24.79 -4.22
C PRO A 5 15.29 24.91 -5.24
N HIS A 6 15.33 24.05 -6.26
CA HIS A 6 16.41 23.97 -7.25
C HIS A 6 15.94 24.05 -8.71
N LEU A 7 14.64 24.08 -9.00
CA LEU A 7 14.16 24.22 -10.38
C LEU A 7 13.94 25.70 -10.72
N ASN A 8 14.53 26.15 -11.83
CA ASN A 8 14.31 27.48 -12.37
C ASN A 8 12.84 27.64 -12.78
N ALA A 9 12.26 28.80 -12.51
CA ALA A 9 10.83 29.11 -12.59
C ALA A 9 10.21 29.12 -14.00
N ASN A 10 10.75 28.37 -14.97
CA ASN A 10 10.30 28.37 -16.37
C ASN A 10 10.23 26.99 -17.03
N GLU A 11 10.53 25.91 -16.30
CA GLU A 11 10.25 24.55 -16.80
C GLU A 11 8.94 24.07 -16.17
N ASP A 12 8.08 23.53 -17.01
CA ASP A 12 6.77 23.00 -16.65
C ASP A 12 6.94 21.94 -15.55
N GLU A 13 6.68 22.31 -14.28
CA GLU A 13 6.81 21.46 -13.09
C GLU A 13 5.99 20.16 -13.24
N THR A 14 4.98 20.18 -14.11
CA THR A 14 4.21 19.02 -14.56
C THR A 14 5.08 17.94 -15.22
N SER A 15 6.02 18.36 -16.07
CA SER A 15 6.91 17.45 -16.80
C SER A 15 7.89 16.72 -15.87
N TYR A 16 8.25 17.34 -14.73
CA TYR A 16 9.20 16.76 -13.78
C TYR A 16 8.67 15.47 -13.14
N TYR A 17 7.36 15.35 -12.92
CA TYR A 17 6.77 14.16 -12.30
C TYR A 17 6.27 13.11 -13.30
N ALA A 18 6.04 13.51 -14.56
CA ALA A 18 5.44 12.64 -15.58
C ALA A 18 6.29 11.38 -15.88
N ASP A 19 7.62 11.49 -15.75
CA ASP A 19 8.59 10.43 -16.01
C ASP A 19 9.16 9.80 -14.73
N LYS A 20 8.50 9.98 -13.58
CA LYS A 20 8.98 9.51 -12.27
C LYS A 20 8.06 8.47 -11.64
N THR A 21 8.65 7.66 -10.77
CA THR A 21 7.97 6.69 -9.92
C THR A 21 8.43 6.88 -8.48
N TRP A 22 7.51 6.68 -7.53
CA TRP A 22 7.87 6.59 -6.12
C TRP A 22 8.21 5.15 -5.77
N VAL A 23 9.42 4.90 -5.30
CA VAL A 23 9.88 3.58 -4.87
C VAL A 23 10.19 3.59 -3.38
N GLN A 24 9.74 2.57 -2.67
CA GLN A 24 10.02 2.41 -1.25
C GLN A 24 11.34 1.69 -1.01
N CYS A 25 12.18 2.23 -0.14
CA CYS A 25 13.40 1.54 0.30
C CYS A 25 13.06 0.31 1.14
N GLU A 26 13.46 -0.87 0.69
CA GLU A 26 13.21 -2.15 1.37
C GLU A 26 14.11 -2.41 2.58
N SER A 27 15.03 -1.49 2.92
CA SER A 27 15.79 -1.64 4.16
C SER A 27 14.85 -1.58 5.36
N PRO A 28 14.82 -2.61 6.24
CA PRO A 28 13.86 -2.66 7.36
C PRO A 28 13.93 -1.48 8.32
N ARG A 29 15.06 -0.76 8.33
CA ARG A 29 15.30 0.43 9.17
C ARG A 29 15.06 1.76 8.45
N CYS A 30 14.69 1.76 7.17
CA CYS A 30 14.53 2.97 6.37
C CYS A 30 13.08 3.18 5.94
N LEU A 31 12.58 2.34 5.02
CA LEU A 31 11.20 2.35 4.50
C LEU A 31 10.69 3.71 4.02
N LYS A 32 11.62 4.62 3.70
CA LYS A 32 11.37 5.92 3.05
C LYS A 32 11.05 5.71 1.58
N TRP A 33 10.16 6.55 1.08
CA TRP A 33 9.85 6.66 -0.34
C TRP A 33 10.79 7.64 -1.03
N ARG A 34 11.22 7.29 -2.23
CA ARG A 34 12.12 8.07 -3.06
C ARG A 34 11.51 8.23 -4.45
N LEU A 35 11.55 9.44 -4.97
CA LEU A 35 11.20 9.72 -6.35
C LEU A 35 12.39 9.33 -7.22
N VAL A 36 12.18 8.47 -8.20
CA VAL A 36 13.21 7.99 -9.13
C VAL A 36 12.70 8.14 -10.58
N PRO A 37 13.60 8.25 -11.57
CA PRO A 37 13.23 8.09 -12.97
C PRO A 37 12.51 6.76 -13.22
N LYS A 38 11.50 6.77 -14.10
CA LYS A 38 10.90 5.52 -14.62
C LYS A 38 11.99 4.66 -15.25
N GLY A 39 11.98 3.37 -14.95
CA GLY A 39 13.01 2.41 -15.32
C GLY A 39 14.13 2.24 -14.29
N ASP A 40 14.25 3.12 -13.29
CA ASP A 40 15.16 2.95 -12.14
C ASP A 40 14.46 2.33 -10.91
N GLU A 41 13.17 1.99 -11.04
CA GLU A 41 12.55 1.01 -10.16
C GLU A 41 13.30 -0.33 -10.22
N ALA A 42 13.39 -1.03 -9.08
CA ALA A 42 13.99 -2.36 -9.12
C ALA A 42 13.14 -3.27 -10.01
N ASP A 43 13.80 -4.03 -10.89
CA ASP A 43 13.17 -5.10 -11.67
C ASP A 43 12.33 -6.01 -10.74
N HIS A 44 11.26 -6.58 -11.28
CA HIS A 44 10.47 -7.60 -10.61
C HIS A 44 11.38 -8.68 -9.99
N GLY A 45 11.55 -8.65 -8.66
CA GLY A 45 12.34 -9.62 -7.89
C GLY A 45 13.66 -9.11 -7.29
N LYS A 46 14.06 -7.86 -7.49
CA LYS A 46 15.23 -7.27 -6.82
C LYS A 46 14.79 -6.28 -5.74
N SER A 47 15.49 -6.29 -4.60
CA SER A 47 15.24 -5.30 -3.56
C SER A 47 15.73 -3.92 -3.94
N TRP A 48 14.90 -2.90 -3.77
CA TRP A 48 15.30 -1.50 -3.96
C TRP A 48 15.75 -0.83 -2.65
N HIS A 49 16.86 -0.10 -2.70
CA HIS A 49 17.41 0.60 -1.53
C HIS A 49 17.81 2.03 -1.88
N CYS A 50 17.78 2.95 -0.90
CA CYS A 50 18.08 4.38 -1.13
C CYS A 50 19.38 4.62 -1.92
N HIS A 51 20.44 3.82 -1.70
CA HIS A 51 21.72 3.97 -2.40
C HIS A 51 21.67 3.70 -3.91
N MET A 52 20.58 3.13 -4.40
CA MET A 52 20.30 2.93 -5.82
C MET A 52 19.64 4.15 -6.46
N ASN A 53 19.20 5.15 -5.68
CA ASN A 53 18.63 6.37 -6.24
C ASN A 53 19.73 7.18 -6.95
N PRO A 54 19.58 7.55 -8.23
CA PRO A 54 20.54 8.38 -8.94
C PRO A 54 20.61 9.82 -8.39
N ASP A 55 19.58 10.29 -7.69
CA ASP A 55 19.57 11.63 -7.09
C ASP A 55 20.46 11.68 -5.83
N PRO A 56 21.61 12.38 -5.84
CA PRO A 56 22.52 12.45 -4.71
C PRO A 56 21.91 13.15 -3.49
N LEU A 57 20.86 13.94 -3.66
CA LEU A 57 20.13 14.57 -2.55
C LEU A 57 19.24 13.58 -1.81
N PHE A 58 18.95 12.42 -2.38
CA PHE A 58 18.02 11.43 -1.81
C PHE A 58 18.52 9.98 -1.89
N ASN A 59 19.82 9.76 -2.12
CA ASN A 59 20.41 8.43 -2.30
C ASN A 59 20.92 7.74 -1.03
N HIS A 60 20.54 8.19 0.17
CA HIS A 60 21.00 7.53 1.39
C HIS A 60 19.89 7.42 2.43
N CYS A 61 19.96 6.37 3.27
CA CYS A 61 18.95 6.12 4.30
C CYS A 61 18.96 7.18 5.41
N SER A 62 20.09 7.85 5.66
CA SER A 62 20.19 8.95 6.63
C SER A 62 19.52 10.24 6.15
N ILE A 63 19.29 10.38 4.85
CA ILE A 63 18.66 11.58 4.28
C ILE A 63 17.16 11.53 4.60
N PRO A 64 16.54 12.62 5.09
CA PRO A 64 15.09 12.72 5.26
C PRO A 64 14.31 12.36 4.00
N GLN A 65 13.08 11.87 4.17
CA GLN A 65 12.18 11.69 3.03
C GLN A 65 11.77 13.05 2.49
N GLY A 66 11.71 13.18 1.15
CA GLY A 66 11.10 14.36 0.53
C GLY A 66 9.60 14.44 0.82
N PRO A 67 8.98 15.61 0.61
CA PRO A 67 7.54 15.75 0.69
C PRO A 67 6.86 14.91 -0.40
N PHE A 68 5.73 14.28 -0.06
CA PHE A 68 4.81 13.80 -1.08
C PHE A 68 4.01 14.99 -1.61
N PRO A 69 3.86 15.15 -2.93
CA PRO A 69 2.95 16.13 -3.47
C PRO A 69 1.52 15.79 -3.04
N ASN A 70 0.69 16.81 -2.83
CA ASN A 70 -0.71 16.57 -2.51
C ASN A 70 -1.45 16.09 -3.77
N ASN A 71 -2.38 15.14 -3.65
CA ASN A 71 -3.19 14.68 -4.78
C ASN A 71 -3.92 15.82 -5.50
N SER A 72 -4.28 16.91 -4.80
CA SER A 72 -4.86 18.09 -5.44
C SER A 72 -3.89 18.79 -6.40
N GLN A 73 -2.59 18.76 -6.11
CA GLN A 73 -1.55 19.36 -6.96
C GLN A 73 -1.39 18.58 -8.26
N PHE A 74 -1.47 17.24 -8.24
CA PHE A 74 -1.43 16.46 -9.48
C PHE A 74 -2.65 16.73 -10.37
N LYS A 75 -3.84 16.87 -9.76
CA LYS A 75 -5.09 17.17 -10.48
C LYS A 75 -5.10 18.53 -11.17
N GLU A 76 -4.44 19.54 -10.62
CA GLU A 76 -4.29 20.86 -11.28
C GLU A 76 -3.50 20.77 -12.59
N HIS A 77 -2.80 19.66 -12.79
CA HIS A 77 -1.87 19.40 -13.87
C HIS A 77 -2.26 18.17 -14.72
N ASP A 78 -3.51 17.72 -14.62
CA ASP A 78 -4.05 16.54 -15.33
C ASP A 78 -3.23 15.24 -15.10
N LEU A 79 -2.60 15.11 -13.93
CA LEU A 79 -1.88 13.92 -13.51
C LEU A 79 -2.68 13.14 -12.45
N GLU A 80 -2.64 11.82 -12.54
CA GLU A 80 -3.21 10.91 -11.54
C GLU A 80 -2.14 10.01 -10.90
N VAL A 81 -2.28 9.79 -9.59
CA VAL A 81 -1.42 8.87 -8.86
C VAL A 81 -1.92 7.45 -9.11
N VAL A 82 -1.12 6.69 -9.84
CA VAL A 82 -1.38 5.27 -10.11
C VAL A 82 -0.77 4.42 -9.00
N HIS A 83 -1.56 3.49 -8.45
CA HIS A 83 -1.10 2.53 -7.46
C HIS A 83 -0.69 1.20 -8.13
N SER A 84 0.41 0.61 -7.67
CA SER A 84 0.87 -0.70 -8.15
C SER A 84 -0.12 -1.82 -7.80
N LEU A 85 -0.21 -2.81 -8.68
CA LEU A 85 -0.95 -4.03 -8.43
C LEU A 85 -0.23 -4.90 -7.39
N LEU A 86 -0.89 -5.10 -6.25
CA LEU A 86 -0.41 -5.98 -5.20
C LEU A 86 -0.88 -7.42 -5.47
N PRO A 87 -0.03 -8.43 -5.21
CA PRO A 87 -0.43 -9.83 -5.33
C PRO A 87 -1.58 -10.19 -4.37
N VAL A 88 -2.48 -11.05 -4.81
CA VAL A 88 -3.43 -11.72 -3.90
C VAL A 88 -2.66 -12.42 -2.78
N GLY A 89 -3.22 -12.45 -1.57
CA GLY A 89 -2.56 -12.96 -0.37
C GLY A 89 -1.56 -11.99 0.26
N SER A 90 -1.37 -10.78 -0.29
CA SER A 90 -0.51 -9.77 0.36
C SER A 90 -1.06 -9.33 1.71
N LEU A 91 -0.18 -9.23 2.71
CA LEU A 91 -0.52 -8.64 4.01
C LEU A 91 -0.40 -7.11 3.92
N VAL A 92 -1.47 -6.41 4.27
CA VAL A 92 -1.62 -4.96 4.14
C VAL A 92 -2.16 -4.31 5.41
N LEU A 93 -2.01 -3.00 5.52
CA LEU A 93 -2.77 -2.13 6.41
C LEU A 93 -3.80 -1.36 5.60
N VAL A 94 -5.03 -1.28 6.10
CA VAL A 94 -6.14 -0.63 5.40
C VAL A 94 -6.80 0.41 6.28
N LYS A 95 -7.04 1.61 5.73
CA LYS A 95 -7.79 2.68 6.38
C LYS A 95 -9.26 2.65 5.94
N ALA A 96 -10.09 1.94 6.69
CA ALA A 96 -11.54 1.93 6.48
C ALA A 96 -12.26 2.91 7.41
N CYS A 97 -13.17 3.71 6.87
CA CYS A 97 -14.10 4.56 7.63
C CYS A 97 -13.40 5.35 8.77
N ARG A 98 -13.91 5.22 10.01
CA ARG A 98 -13.39 5.86 11.22
C ARG A 98 -12.42 4.97 12.02
N TRP A 99 -12.03 3.81 11.48
CA TRP A 99 -11.12 2.89 12.16
C TRP A 99 -9.67 3.34 12.00
N PRO A 100 -8.75 2.91 12.89
CA PRO A 100 -7.33 3.05 12.62
C PRO A 100 -6.94 2.27 11.35
N TRP A 101 -5.69 2.43 10.90
CA TRP A 101 -5.12 1.50 9.94
C TRP A 101 -5.15 0.09 10.53
N TRP A 102 -5.85 -0.84 9.88
CA TRP A 102 -6.12 -2.17 10.39
C TRP A 102 -5.47 -3.23 9.50
N PRO A 103 -4.83 -4.27 10.07
CA PRO A 103 -4.19 -5.30 9.27
C PRO A 103 -5.20 -6.19 8.54
N ALA A 104 -4.92 -6.48 7.28
CA ALA A 104 -5.78 -7.27 6.42
C ALA A 104 -4.95 -8.08 5.42
N ILE A 105 -5.54 -9.15 4.88
CA ILE A 105 -4.98 -9.93 3.76
C ILE A 105 -5.80 -9.58 2.51
N LEU A 106 -5.13 -9.35 1.38
CA LEU A 106 -5.82 -9.26 0.09
C LEU A 106 -6.36 -10.65 -0.27
N SER A 107 -7.67 -10.82 -0.38
CA SER A 107 -8.30 -12.10 -0.67
C SER A 107 -9.43 -11.94 -1.68
N PRO A 108 -9.77 -12.98 -2.46
CA PRO A 108 -10.94 -12.95 -3.33
C PRO A 108 -12.22 -12.63 -2.54
N ASP A 109 -13.11 -11.83 -3.11
CA ASP A 109 -14.45 -11.66 -2.57
C ASP A 109 -15.22 -12.98 -2.75
N PRO A 110 -15.80 -13.57 -1.69
CA PRO A 110 -16.47 -14.87 -1.80
C PRO A 110 -17.70 -14.86 -2.71
N ASN A 111 -18.21 -13.68 -3.10
CA ASN A 111 -19.37 -13.55 -3.97
C ASN A 111 -19.00 -13.37 -5.46
N VAL A 112 -17.82 -12.81 -5.76
CA VAL A 112 -17.43 -12.46 -7.14
C VAL A 112 -16.07 -13.05 -7.55
N GLU A 113 -15.38 -13.73 -6.64
CA GLU A 113 -14.08 -14.40 -6.82
C GLU A 113 -12.92 -13.52 -7.30
N GLU A 114 -13.13 -12.20 -7.33
CA GLU A 114 -12.12 -11.21 -7.64
C GLU A 114 -11.60 -10.55 -6.37
N TYR A 115 -10.31 -10.20 -6.37
CA TYR A 115 -9.68 -9.45 -5.27
C TYR A 115 -9.32 -8.00 -5.64
N VAL A 116 -9.45 -7.64 -6.91
CA VAL A 116 -9.07 -6.31 -7.43
C VAL A 116 -10.11 -5.82 -8.42
N ARG A 117 -10.43 -4.53 -8.37
CA ARG A 117 -11.19 -3.82 -9.40
C ARG A 117 -10.30 -2.78 -10.05
N LEU A 118 -10.29 -2.80 -11.38
CA LEU A 118 -9.55 -1.85 -12.19
C LEU A 118 -10.48 -0.75 -12.70
N ASP A 119 -9.95 0.45 -12.89
CA ASP A 119 -10.66 1.53 -13.59
C ASP A 119 -10.65 1.33 -15.12
N SER A 120 -11.20 2.29 -15.86
CA SER A 120 -11.27 2.26 -17.32
C SER A 120 -9.90 2.29 -18.02
N GLU A 121 -8.86 2.73 -17.32
CA GLU A 121 -7.48 2.82 -17.83
C GLU A 121 -6.66 1.58 -17.44
N GLY A 122 -7.25 0.65 -16.69
CA GLY A 122 -6.61 -0.58 -16.24
C GLY A 122 -5.78 -0.43 -14.96
N TYR A 123 -5.91 0.70 -14.25
CA TYR A 123 -5.23 0.91 -12.98
C TYR A 123 -6.07 0.43 -11.81
N VAL A 124 -5.40 0.10 -10.70
CA VAL A 124 -6.05 -0.44 -9.51
C VAL A 124 -6.86 0.65 -8.81
N GLU A 125 -8.18 0.47 -8.78
CA GLU A 125 -9.10 1.35 -8.09
C GLU A 125 -9.40 0.84 -6.67
N HIS A 126 -9.71 -0.46 -6.55
CA HIS A 126 -10.08 -1.10 -5.28
C HIS A 126 -9.48 -2.49 -5.10
N TYR A 127 -9.20 -2.85 -3.85
CA TYR A 127 -8.87 -4.22 -3.43
C TYR A 127 -9.95 -4.77 -2.51
N HIS A 128 -10.29 -6.05 -2.66
CA HIS A 128 -11.01 -6.78 -1.64
C HIS A 128 -10.02 -7.26 -0.56
N VAL A 129 -10.39 -7.04 0.69
CA VAL A 129 -9.56 -7.36 1.84
C VAL A 129 -10.35 -8.11 2.88
N GLU A 130 -9.70 -9.06 3.53
CA GLU A 130 -10.14 -9.68 4.76
C GLU A 130 -9.37 -9.09 5.94
N PHE A 131 -10.07 -8.36 6.80
CA PHE A 131 -9.52 -7.84 8.04
C PHE A 131 -9.27 -8.96 9.05
N LEU A 132 -8.05 -8.98 9.60
CA LEU A 132 -7.67 -9.83 10.72
C LEU A 132 -8.34 -9.36 12.02
N GLY A 133 -8.38 -10.23 13.02
CA GLY A 133 -8.96 -9.97 14.33
C GLY A 133 -10.20 -10.79 14.63
N LYS A 134 -10.86 -10.50 15.75
CA LYS A 134 -12.04 -11.29 16.18
C LYS A 134 -13.30 -10.41 16.25
N PRO A 135 -14.33 -10.67 15.42
CA PRO A 135 -14.33 -11.57 14.27
C PRO A 135 -13.53 -11.00 13.08
N HIS A 136 -13.15 -11.87 12.13
CA HIS A 136 -12.71 -11.42 10.81
C HIS A 136 -13.87 -10.71 10.10
N SER A 137 -13.54 -9.77 9.22
CA SER A 137 -14.53 -9.06 8.40
C SER A 137 -13.98 -8.76 7.01
N ARG A 138 -14.82 -8.36 6.07
CA ARG A 138 -14.43 -8.12 4.67
C ARG A 138 -14.82 -6.75 4.17
N TYR A 139 -14.06 -6.19 3.23
CA TYR A 139 -14.28 -4.86 2.70
C TYR A 139 -13.62 -4.65 1.32
N TRP A 140 -14.24 -3.82 0.48
CA TRP A 140 -13.61 -3.28 -0.73
C TRP A 140 -12.96 -1.93 -0.40
N ALA A 141 -11.63 -1.93 -0.31
CA ALA A 141 -10.84 -0.76 0.03
C ALA A 141 -10.31 -0.05 -1.23
N ALA A 142 -10.51 1.26 -1.33
CA ALA A 142 -9.87 2.06 -2.37
C ALA A 142 -8.34 1.97 -2.26
N ALA A 143 -7.62 1.83 -3.38
CA ALA A 143 -6.18 1.59 -3.42
C ALA A 143 -5.36 2.62 -2.59
N LYS A 144 -5.77 3.89 -2.62
CA LYS A 144 -5.17 4.99 -1.83
C LYS A 144 -5.23 4.80 -0.31
N HIS A 145 -6.08 3.90 0.18
CA HIS A 145 -6.25 3.56 1.59
C HIS A 145 -5.67 2.18 1.94
N VAL A 146 -4.83 1.62 1.07
CA VAL A 146 -4.15 0.34 1.25
C VAL A 146 -2.64 0.57 1.23
N GLN A 147 -1.93 -0.02 2.18
CA GLN A 147 -0.47 0.03 2.26
C GLN A 147 0.07 -1.35 2.59
N LEU A 148 1.23 -1.73 2.04
CA LEU A 148 1.89 -2.97 2.44
C LEU A 148 2.18 -2.97 3.94
N TYR A 149 1.94 -4.11 4.57
CA TYR A 149 2.19 -4.26 5.99
C TYR A 149 3.70 -4.33 6.24
N HIS A 150 4.23 -3.29 6.88
CA HIS A 150 5.61 -3.26 7.35
C HIS A 150 5.67 -2.94 8.85
N THR A 151 6.47 -3.70 9.59
CA THR A 151 6.62 -3.58 11.05
C THR A 151 7.18 -2.23 11.51
N SER A 152 7.76 -1.44 10.59
CA SER A 152 8.41 -0.15 10.87
C SER A 152 7.44 1.04 10.96
N PHE A 153 6.17 0.86 10.57
CA PHE A 153 5.14 1.84 10.87
C PHE A 153 4.97 1.85 12.39
N THR A 154 5.64 2.81 13.03
CA THR A 154 5.65 3.20 14.44
C THR A 154 4.30 3.11 15.17
N ILE A 155 3.67 1.94 15.28
CA ILE A 155 2.31 1.65 15.80
C ILE A 155 1.57 2.92 16.32
N PRO A 156 1.15 3.87 15.46
CA PRO A 156 0.86 5.20 15.96
C PRO A 156 -0.65 5.42 16.10
N LYS A 157 -1.06 5.86 17.30
CA LYS A 157 -2.36 6.44 17.70
C LYS A 157 -3.50 5.50 18.15
N TYR A 158 -3.23 4.23 18.48
CA TYR A 158 -4.27 3.33 19.03
C TYR A 158 -4.48 3.44 20.55
N ARG A 159 -3.67 4.23 21.28
CA ARG A 159 -3.87 4.47 22.74
C ARG A 159 -5.28 4.97 23.10
N ASN A 160 -5.99 5.54 22.14
CA ASN A 160 -7.35 6.04 22.31
C ASN A 160 -8.44 5.02 21.97
N LEU A 161 -8.11 3.84 21.43
CA LEU A 161 -9.07 2.75 21.26
C LEU A 161 -9.48 2.23 22.64
N ARG A 162 -10.78 1.97 22.81
CA ARG A 162 -11.36 1.51 24.07
C ARG A 162 -12.30 0.33 23.83
N GLY A 163 -12.50 -0.47 24.87
CA GLY A 163 -13.43 -1.59 24.86
C GLY A 163 -13.11 -2.63 23.79
N ALA A 164 -14.16 -3.23 23.23
CA ALA A 164 -14.07 -4.34 22.28
C ALA A 164 -13.22 -4.03 21.04
N MET A 165 -13.23 -2.78 20.55
CA MET A 165 -12.44 -2.38 19.39
C MET A 165 -10.94 -2.49 19.65
N ARG A 166 -10.48 -2.13 20.86
CA ARG A 166 -9.08 -2.28 21.24
C ARG A 166 -8.69 -3.75 21.31
N MET A 167 -9.54 -4.58 21.94
CA MET A 167 -9.28 -6.02 22.06
C MET A 167 -9.21 -6.69 20.68
N SER A 168 -10.14 -6.35 19.78
CA SER A 168 -10.14 -6.88 18.41
C SER A 168 -8.90 -6.44 17.63
N TYR A 169 -8.45 -5.19 17.81
CA TYR A 169 -7.22 -4.69 17.19
C TYR A 169 -5.96 -5.38 17.71
N GLU A 170 -5.86 -5.63 19.01
CA GLU A 170 -4.73 -6.36 19.61
C GLU A 170 -4.65 -7.77 19.02
N VAL A 171 -5.77 -8.49 18.92
CA VAL A 171 -5.83 -9.80 18.26
C VAL A 171 -5.43 -9.71 16.79
N ALA A 172 -5.93 -8.72 16.04
CA ALA A 172 -5.61 -8.53 14.63
C ALA A 172 -4.11 -8.32 14.39
N MET A 173 -3.44 -7.58 15.29
CA MET A 173 -1.99 -7.36 15.22
C MET A 173 -1.19 -8.60 15.59
N GLU A 174 -1.66 -9.40 16.55
CA GLU A 174 -1.04 -10.69 16.87
C GLU A 174 -1.16 -11.69 15.71
N GLU A 175 -2.31 -11.75 15.05
CA GLU A 175 -2.51 -12.53 13.84
C GLU A 175 -1.60 -12.04 12.71
N ALA A 176 -1.54 -10.73 12.46
CA ALA A 176 -0.66 -10.14 11.46
C ALA A 176 0.81 -10.51 11.70
N ALA A 177 1.25 -10.51 12.97
CA ALA A 177 2.61 -10.89 13.34
C ALA A 177 2.92 -12.37 13.06
N LYS A 178 1.94 -13.26 13.22
CA LYS A 178 2.10 -14.71 12.92
C LYS A 178 2.22 -14.96 11.42
N VAL A 179 1.48 -14.22 10.61
CA VAL A 179 1.36 -14.46 9.16
C VAL A 179 2.31 -13.58 8.32
N ARG A 180 3.12 -12.75 8.98
CA ARG A 180 4.03 -11.81 8.31
C ARG A 180 5.05 -12.51 7.41
N GLU A 181 5.65 -13.58 7.92
CA GLU A 181 6.70 -14.34 7.23
C GLU A 181 6.14 -15.44 6.30
N MET A 182 4.80 -15.62 6.29
CA MET A 182 4.14 -16.58 5.42
C MET A 182 4.09 -16.06 3.97
N GLY A 183 4.15 -16.99 3.02
CA GLY A 183 3.89 -16.70 1.61
C GLY A 183 2.45 -16.27 1.35
N CYS A 184 2.19 -15.64 0.21
CA CYS A 184 0.84 -15.20 -0.17
C CYS A 184 -0.17 -16.37 -0.21
N GLU A 185 0.21 -17.51 -0.80
CA GLU A 185 -0.65 -18.69 -0.88
C GLU A 185 -0.99 -19.25 0.50
N GLU A 186 0.00 -19.38 1.38
CA GLU A 186 -0.19 -19.87 2.75
C GLU A 186 -1.13 -18.96 3.55
N ARG A 187 -1.03 -17.63 3.34
CA ARG A 187 -1.95 -16.66 3.95
C ARG A 187 -3.39 -16.81 3.46
N LEU A 188 -3.61 -17.24 2.22
CA LEU A 188 -4.95 -17.48 1.70
C LEU A 188 -5.56 -18.77 2.25
N GLN A 189 -4.75 -19.79 2.56
CA GLN A 189 -5.24 -21.04 3.16
C GLN A 189 -5.85 -20.87 4.56
N ILE A 190 -5.49 -19.79 5.26
CA ILE A 190 -6.02 -19.47 6.60
C ILE A 190 -7.13 -18.41 6.57
N SER A 191 -7.55 -17.98 5.37
CA SER A 191 -8.67 -17.04 5.19
C SER A 191 -9.98 -17.66 5.66
N HIS A 192 -10.79 -16.87 6.38
CA HIS A 192 -12.09 -17.30 6.88
C HIS A 192 -13.21 -17.21 5.83
N PHE A 193 -12.98 -16.52 4.71
CA PHE A 193 -13.98 -16.32 3.66
C PHE A 193 -13.50 -16.96 2.36
N GLN A 194 -13.93 -18.20 2.11
CA GLN A 194 -13.67 -18.90 0.85
C GLN A 194 -14.80 -18.64 -0.16
N PRO A 195 -14.50 -18.63 -1.48
CA PRO A 195 -15.53 -18.62 -2.52
C PRO A 195 -16.55 -19.73 -2.34
N GLN A 196 -17.81 -19.46 -2.69
CA GLN A 196 -18.80 -20.53 -2.76
C GLN A 196 -18.54 -21.35 -4.02
N GLU A 197 -18.31 -22.67 -3.88
CA GLU A 197 -18.32 -23.57 -5.03
C GLU A 197 -19.67 -23.43 -5.74
N SER A 198 -19.66 -23.01 -7.00
CA SER A 198 -20.85 -23.10 -7.85
C SER A 198 -21.16 -24.57 -8.04
N GLU A 199 -22.32 -25.02 -7.55
CA GLU A 199 -22.80 -26.35 -7.92
C GLU A 199 -22.96 -26.38 -9.45
N PRO A 200 -22.42 -27.40 -10.15
CA PRO A 200 -22.59 -27.51 -11.58
C PRO A 200 -24.09 -27.58 -11.89
N ASP A 201 -24.56 -26.70 -12.77
CA ASP A 201 -25.92 -26.75 -13.29
C ASP A 201 -26.17 -28.14 -13.92
N ASP A 202 -27.01 -28.94 -13.27
CA ASP A 202 -27.52 -30.25 -13.74
C ASP A 202 -28.38 -30.12 -15.01
#